data_AF-A0A5B0HYJ8-F1
#
_entry.id   AF-A0A5B0HYJ8-F1
#
_cell.length_a   1.000
_cell.length_b   1.000
_cell.length_c   1.000
_cell.angle_alpha   90.00
_cell.angle_beta   90.00
_cell.angle_gamma   90.00
#
_symmetry.space_group_name_H-M   'P 1'
#
loop_
_entity.id
_entity.type
_entity.pdbx_description
1 polymer ?
#
loop_
_entity_poly.entity_id
_entity_poly.type
_entity_poly.pdbx_seq_one_letter_code
_entity_poly.pdbx_strand_id
1 'polypeptide(L)'
;MGGMRSPLSDYLDSAAPGACPDHLVVPRSLAQSMPLRWQQVFVGLLTDLHEAYPDVVWPEYVVSAVRAEPLTELDDAQLATHGYVTELGPDGDLEYRDVHDRVVSGSLPVRVEVPDTVPPASAGQVPRGTVVLR
;
A
#
# COMPACT_ATOMS: atom_id res chain seq x y z
N MET A 1 -31.49 -4.66 5.34
CA MET A 1 -31.43 -3.35 4.65
C MET A 1 -29.98 -3.11 4.28
N GLY A 2 -29.61 -3.24 3.00
CA GLY A 2 -28.24 -2.97 2.56
C GLY A 2 -27.94 -1.48 2.74
N GLY A 3 -27.01 -1.15 3.65
CA GLY A 3 -26.58 0.22 3.87
C GLY A 3 -25.99 0.78 2.57
N MET A 4 -26.43 1.98 2.18
CA MET A 4 -25.92 2.66 1.00
C MET A 4 -24.42 2.93 1.23
N ARG A 5 -23.55 2.21 0.52
CA ARG A 5 -22.12 2.48 0.54
C ARG A 5 -21.85 3.81 -0.16
N SER A 6 -20.87 4.56 0.33
CA SER A 6 -20.49 5.81 -0.32
C SER A 6 -19.84 5.49 -1.68
N PRO A 7 -20.06 6.30 -2.73
CA PRO A 7 -19.43 6.06 -4.03
C PRO A 7 -17.90 6.00 -3.95
N LEU A 8 -17.30 6.70 -2.98
CA LEU A 8 -15.87 6.64 -2.72
C LEU A 8 -15.45 5.28 -2.15
N SER A 9 -16.22 4.72 -1.21
CA SER A 9 -15.97 3.37 -0.69
C SER A 9 -16.05 2.32 -1.81
N ASP A 10 -17.07 2.41 -2.68
CA ASP A 10 -17.21 1.45 -3.79
C ASP A 10 -16.05 1.54 -4.79
N TYR A 11 -15.53 2.75 -5.05
CA TYR A 11 -14.36 2.94 -5.90
C TYR A 11 -13.08 2.39 -5.26
N LEU A 12 -12.84 2.68 -3.98
CA LEU A 12 -11.62 2.27 -3.28
C LEU A 12 -11.58 0.78 -2.94
N ASP A 13 -12.74 0.15 -2.74
CA ASP A 13 -12.86 -1.30 -2.56
C ASP A 13 -12.67 -2.08 -3.87
N SER A 14 -12.66 -1.39 -5.01
CA SER A 14 -12.22 -1.99 -6.28
C SER A 14 -10.69 -2.13 -6.29
N ALA A 15 -10.11 -2.75 -7.33
CA ALA A 15 -8.65 -2.83 -7.50
C ALA A 15 -8.02 -1.48 -7.89
N ALA A 16 -8.37 -0.41 -7.17
CA ALA A 16 -7.93 0.96 -7.39
C ALA A 16 -6.46 1.12 -6.98
N PRO A 17 -5.59 1.64 -7.88
CA PRO A 17 -4.18 1.89 -7.55
C PRO A 17 -4.02 2.84 -6.35
N GLY A 18 -3.09 2.53 -5.46
CA GLY A 18 -2.78 3.35 -4.28
C GLY A 18 -3.79 3.24 -3.14
N ALA A 19 -4.87 2.48 -3.30
CA ALA A 19 -5.81 2.19 -2.22
C ALA A 19 -5.31 1.01 -1.37
N CYS A 20 -5.35 1.19 -0.05
CA CYS A 20 -5.23 0.13 0.93
C CYS A 20 -6.38 0.28 1.95
N PRO A 21 -6.58 -0.68 2.88
CA PRO A 21 -7.73 -0.65 3.79
C PRO A 21 -7.91 0.67 4.56
N ASP A 22 -6.81 1.33 4.93
CA ASP A 22 -6.84 2.49 5.80
C ASP A 22 -6.42 3.81 5.11
N HIS A 23 -5.77 3.74 3.95
CA HIS A 23 -5.18 4.92 3.29
C HIS A 23 -5.36 4.89 1.77
N LEU A 24 -5.52 6.07 1.20
CA LEU A 24 -5.38 6.33 -0.22
C LEU A 24 -4.08 7.11 -0.46
N VAL A 25 -3.13 6.49 -1.15
CA VAL A 25 -1.86 7.12 -1.52
C VAL A 25 -1.98 7.66 -2.94
N VAL A 26 -1.80 8.97 -3.10
CA VAL A 26 -1.62 9.61 -4.41
C VAL A 26 -0.17 10.09 -4.53
N PRO A 27 0.67 9.43 -5.36
CA PRO A 27 2.06 9.85 -5.52
C PRO A 27 2.16 11.29 -6.01
N ARG A 28 2.98 12.10 -5.34
CA ARG A 28 3.11 13.53 -5.62
C ARG A 28 3.49 13.82 -7.07
N SER A 29 4.41 13.04 -7.64
CA SER A 29 4.82 13.16 -9.05
C SER A 29 3.66 12.98 -10.02
N LEU A 30 2.79 11.99 -9.78
CA LEU A 30 1.61 11.73 -10.60
C LEU A 30 0.56 12.85 -10.44
N ALA A 31 0.30 13.29 -9.21
CA ALA A 31 -0.61 14.40 -8.93
C ALA A 31 -0.17 15.70 -9.64
N GLN A 32 1.12 16.02 -9.57
CA GLN A 32 1.68 17.21 -10.22
C GLN A 32 1.76 17.08 -11.75
N SER A 33 1.69 15.87 -12.29
CA SER A 33 1.70 15.60 -13.74
C SER A 33 0.31 15.58 -14.37
N MET A 34 -0.76 15.65 -13.56
CA MET A 34 -2.13 15.80 -14.03
C MET A 34 -2.27 17.06 -14.90
N PRO A 35 -3.20 17.11 -15.88
CA PRO A 35 -3.50 18.35 -16.57
C PRO A 35 -3.91 19.45 -15.58
N LEU A 36 -3.55 20.70 -15.87
CA LEU A 36 -3.82 21.87 -14.99
C LEU A 36 -5.26 21.93 -14.47
N ARG A 37 -6.25 21.67 -15.34
CA ARG A 37 -7.67 21.66 -14.91
C ARG A 37 -7.95 20.61 -13.84
N TRP A 38 -7.33 19.44 -13.91
CA TRP A 38 -7.49 18.39 -12.89
C TRP A 38 -6.79 18.76 -11.60
N GLN A 39 -5.59 19.37 -11.68
CA GLN A 39 -4.90 19.88 -10.50
C GLN A 39 -5.75 20.92 -9.76
N GLN A 40 -6.41 21.83 -10.48
CA GLN A 40 -7.31 22.82 -9.87
C GLN A 40 -8.48 22.18 -9.13
N VAL A 41 -9.13 21.18 -9.74
CA VAL A 41 -10.21 20.42 -9.07
C VAL A 41 -9.67 19.68 -7.85
N PHE A 42 -8.52 19.03 -7.97
CA PHE A 42 -7.91 18.26 -6.89
C PHE A 42 -7.50 19.14 -5.71
N VAL A 43 -6.94 20.33 -5.97
CA VAL A 43 -6.65 21.33 -4.94
C VAL A 43 -7.94 21.75 -4.22
N GLY A 44 -9.02 22.04 -4.93
CA GLY A 44 -10.31 22.37 -4.32
C GLY A 44 -10.80 21.28 -3.36
N LEU A 45 -10.80 20.03 -3.82
CA LEU A 45 -11.21 18.88 -2.99
C LEU A 45 -10.34 18.70 -1.73
N LEU A 46 -9.02 18.90 -1.84
CA LEU A 46 -8.11 18.82 -0.69
C LEU A 46 -8.33 19.98 0.28
N THR A 47 -8.58 21.19 -0.22
CA THR A 47 -8.93 22.34 0.63
C THR A 47 -10.21 22.05 1.41
N ASP A 48 -11.28 21.64 0.73
CA ASP A 48 -12.56 21.29 1.37
C ASP A 48 -12.38 20.18 2.42
N LEU A 49 -11.52 19.19 2.13
CA LEU A 49 -11.20 18.11 3.07
C LEU A 49 -10.50 18.64 4.33
N HIS A 50 -9.48 19.48 4.19
CA HIS A 50 -8.77 20.05 5.34
C HIS A 50 -9.68 20.97 6.17
N GLU A 51 -10.55 21.74 5.52
CA GLU A 51 -11.50 22.62 6.20
C GLU A 51 -12.60 21.84 6.94
N ALA A 52 -13.01 20.68 6.43
CA ALA A 52 -13.99 19.81 7.07
C ALA A 52 -13.47 19.12 8.34
N TYR A 53 -12.15 18.94 8.46
CA TYR A 53 -11.50 18.27 9.59
C TYR A 53 -10.37 19.11 10.20
N PRO A 54 -10.66 20.34 10.70
CA PRO A 54 -9.65 21.32 11.07
C PRO A 54 -8.84 20.92 12.32
N ASP A 55 -9.41 20.08 13.19
CA ASP A 55 -8.79 19.64 14.45
C ASP A 55 -7.93 18.38 14.29
N VAL A 56 -7.91 17.76 13.11
CA VAL A 56 -7.08 16.58 12.85
C VAL A 56 -5.65 17.07 12.63
N VAL A 57 -4.72 16.62 13.48
CA VAL A 57 -3.29 16.82 13.27
C VAL A 57 -2.78 15.73 12.35
N TRP A 58 -2.34 16.12 11.15
CA TRP A 58 -1.81 15.18 10.16
C TRP A 58 -0.37 14.84 10.51
N PRO A 59 -0.04 13.57 10.81
CA PRO A 59 1.34 13.18 11.01
C PRO A 59 2.10 13.15 9.68
N GLU A 60 3.43 13.10 9.77
CA GLU A 60 4.26 12.73 8.62
C GLU A 60 4.18 11.22 8.38
N TYR A 61 4.01 10.82 7.12
CA TYR A 61 3.94 9.43 6.71
C TYR A 61 5.16 9.05 5.88
N VAL A 62 5.75 7.89 6.18
CA VAL A 62 6.70 7.20 5.30
C VAL A 62 5.91 6.14 4.54
N VAL A 63 5.97 6.18 3.21
CA VAL A 63 5.27 5.23 2.33
C VAL A 63 6.32 4.42 1.56
N SER A 64 6.25 3.10 1.70
CA SER A 64 7.06 2.16 0.92
C SER A 64 6.18 1.44 -0.11
N ALA A 65 6.73 1.20 -1.30
CA ALA A 65 6.11 0.29 -2.26
C ALA A 65 6.25 -1.14 -1.75
N VAL A 66 5.16 -1.89 -1.75
CA VAL A 66 5.12 -3.26 -1.25
C VAL A 66 4.38 -4.20 -2.20
N ARG A 67 4.73 -5.48 -2.14
CA ARG A 67 3.99 -6.57 -2.76
C ARG A 67 3.56 -7.57 -1.69
N ALA A 68 2.35 -8.11 -1.83
CA ALA A 68 1.90 -9.21 -0.99
C ALA A 68 2.56 -10.51 -1.46
N GLU A 69 3.30 -11.16 -0.58
CA GLU A 69 3.95 -12.45 -0.81
C GLU A 69 3.57 -13.42 0.30
N PRO A 70 3.36 -14.71 0.01
CA PRO A 70 3.18 -15.71 1.05
C PRO A 70 4.51 -15.97 1.78
N LEU A 71 4.44 -16.43 3.04
CA LEU A 71 5.63 -16.78 3.83
C LEU A 71 6.53 -17.80 3.11
N THR A 72 5.95 -18.69 2.30
CA THR A 72 6.69 -19.71 1.54
C THR A 72 7.62 -19.16 0.47
N GLU A 73 7.44 -17.91 0.05
CA GLU A 73 8.29 -17.26 -0.96
C GLU A 73 9.36 -16.36 -0.32
N LEU A 74 9.41 -16.30 1.02
CA LEU A 74 10.36 -15.47 1.76
C LEU A 74 11.59 -16.27 2.18
N ASP A 75 12.75 -15.61 2.14
CA ASP A 75 13.95 -16.11 2.79
C ASP A 75 13.92 -15.87 4.32
N ASP A 76 14.84 -16.50 5.05
CA ASP A 76 14.91 -16.41 6.53
C ASP A 76 15.07 -14.97 7.03
N ALA A 77 15.77 -14.10 6.30
CA ALA A 77 15.98 -12.71 6.69
C ALA A 77 14.70 -11.88 6.50
N GLN A 78 13.97 -12.11 5.41
CA GLN A 78 12.66 -11.52 5.14
C GLN A 78 11.62 -12.00 6.16
N LEU A 79 11.57 -13.31 6.46
CA LEU A 79 10.72 -13.86 7.50
C LEU A 79 10.98 -13.19 8.85
N ALA A 80 12.24 -13.11 9.27
CA ALA A 80 12.61 -12.49 10.54
C ALA A 80 12.22 -11.01 10.61
N THR A 81 12.34 -10.28 9.48
CA THR A 81 11.89 -8.88 9.37
C THR A 81 10.37 -8.74 9.61
N HIS A 82 9.60 -9.75 9.22
CA HIS A 82 8.15 -9.81 9.42
C HIS A 82 7.74 -10.50 10.73
N GLY A 83 8.69 -10.90 11.57
CA GLY A 83 8.42 -11.57 12.85
C GLY A 83 8.04 -13.05 12.69
N TYR A 84 8.48 -13.68 11.61
CA TYR A 84 8.29 -15.10 11.36
C TYR A 84 9.63 -15.83 11.34
N VAL A 85 9.59 -17.12 11.65
CA VAL A 85 10.70 -18.05 11.45
C VAL A 85 10.17 -19.32 10.81
N THR A 86 11.05 -20.03 10.12
CA THR A 86 10.76 -21.37 9.59
C THR A 86 11.53 -22.40 10.41
N GLU A 87 10.83 -23.44 10.85
CA GLU A 87 11.40 -24.57 11.59
C GLU A 87 11.04 -25.90 10.92
N LEU A 88 11.85 -26.92 11.16
CA LEU A 88 11.53 -28.28 10.72
C LEU A 88 10.61 -28.94 11.74
N GLY A 89 9.39 -29.25 11.33
CA GLY A 89 8.40 -29.94 12.14
C GLY A 89 8.77 -31.41 12.42
N PRO A 90 8.04 -32.06 13.34
CA PRO A 90 8.31 -33.45 13.75
C PRO A 90 8.17 -34.47 12.61
N ASP A 91 7.38 -34.15 11.60
CA ASP A 91 7.17 -34.99 10.41
C ASP A 91 8.18 -34.70 9.28
N GLY A 92 9.09 -33.74 9.47
CA GLY A 92 10.08 -33.32 8.47
C GLY A 92 9.59 -32.26 7.49
N ASP A 93 8.39 -31.71 7.69
CA ASP A 93 7.85 -30.59 6.92
C ASP A 93 8.31 -29.24 7.50
N LEU A 94 8.34 -28.19 6.67
CA LEU A 94 8.63 -26.83 7.13
C LEU A 94 7.39 -26.20 7.76
N GLU A 95 7.51 -25.78 9.02
CA GLU A 95 6.51 -25.05 9.78
C GLU A 95 6.91 -23.58 9.91
N TYR A 96 5.97 -22.67 9.67
CA TYR A 96 6.16 -21.23 9.85
C TYR A 96 5.59 -20.82 11.21
N ARG A 97 6.35 -20.07 12.00
CA ARG A 97 5.97 -19.67 13.35
C ARG A 97 6.02 -18.16 13.51
N ASP A 98 5.03 -17.60 14.19
CA ASP A 98 5.01 -16.19 14.57
C ASP A 98 5.87 -15.89 15.82
N VAL A 99 5.95 -14.62 16.21
CA VAL A 99 6.69 -14.18 17.42
C VAL A 99 6.19 -14.79 18.74
N HIS A 100 5.04 -15.45 18.74
CA HIS A 100 4.46 -16.14 19.91
C HIS A 100 4.58 -17.67 19.80
N ASP A 101 5.43 -18.18 18.90
CA ASP A 101 5.65 -19.60 18.64
C ASP A 101 4.38 -20.34 18.15
N ARG A 102 3.47 -19.62 17.48
CA ARG A 102 2.27 -20.22 16.90
C ARG A 102 2.53 -20.61 15.46
N VAL A 103 2.22 -21.87 15.13
CA VAL A 103 2.24 -22.34 13.73
C VAL A 103 1.20 -21.58 12.92
N VAL A 104 1.63 -20.99 11.81
CA VAL A 104 0.80 -20.25 10.87
C VAL A 104 0.84 -20.89 9.48
N SER A 105 -0.15 -20.57 8.66
CA SER A 105 -0.17 -21.03 7.27
C SER A 105 0.96 -20.40 6.48
N GLY A 106 1.75 -21.20 5.74
CA GLY A 106 2.76 -20.68 4.82
C GLY A 106 2.18 -19.81 3.69
N SER A 107 0.89 -19.95 3.38
CA SER A 107 0.17 -19.10 2.42
C SER A 107 -0.28 -17.74 2.97
N LEU A 108 0.00 -17.44 4.24
CA LEU A 108 -0.34 -16.17 4.86
C LEU A 108 0.38 -15.02 4.11
N PRO A 109 -0.35 -14.07 3.50
CA PRO A 109 0.29 -12.99 2.77
C PRO A 109 0.87 -11.95 3.73
N VAL A 110 2.13 -11.59 3.50
CA VAL A 110 2.82 -10.47 4.16
C VAL A 110 3.29 -9.46 3.12
N ARG A 111 3.45 -8.20 3.54
CA ARG A 111 3.83 -7.09 2.65
C ARG A 111 5.35 -6.96 2.63
N VAL A 112 5.98 -7.39 1.54
CA VAL A 112 7.43 -7.26 1.34
C VAL A 112 7.71 -5.97 0.60
N GLU A 113 8.71 -5.22 1.04
CA GLU A 113 9.16 -4.01 0.34
C GLU A 113 9.71 -4.36 -1.05
N VAL A 114 9.33 -3.56 -2.04
CA VAL A 114 9.82 -3.67 -3.42
C VAL A 114 10.34 -2.31 -3.88
N PRO A 115 11.24 -2.26 -4.88
CA PRO A 115 11.66 -1.00 -5.47
C PRO A 115 10.44 -0.19 -5.93
N ASP A 116 10.34 1.06 -5.46
CA ASP A 116 9.31 1.96 -5.95
C ASP A 116 9.63 2.35 -7.40
N THR A 117 8.68 2.06 -8.28
CA THR A 117 8.79 2.28 -9.71
C THR A 117 8.15 3.62 -10.12
N VAL A 118 7.45 4.28 -9.21
CA VAL A 118 6.91 5.63 -9.42
C VAL A 118 8.04 6.65 -9.26
N PRO A 119 8.30 7.51 -10.26
CA PRO A 119 9.38 8.48 -10.16
C PRO A 119 9.10 9.50 -9.04
N PRO A 120 10.13 9.98 -8.32
CA PRO A 120 9.95 11.00 -7.30
C PRO A 120 9.51 12.33 -7.92
N ALA A 121 8.88 13.20 -7.12
CA ALA A 121 8.44 14.51 -7.60
C ALA A 121 9.59 15.38 -8.17
N SER A 122 10.81 15.19 -7.67
CA SER A 122 12.02 15.86 -8.16
C SER A 122 12.42 15.44 -9.58
N ALA A 123 11.93 14.31 -10.11
CA ALA A 123 12.18 13.86 -11.47
C ALA A 123 11.37 14.64 -12.53
N GLY A 124 10.48 15.54 -12.10
CA GLY A 124 9.67 16.37 -12.99
C GLY A 124 8.39 15.69 -13.46
N GLN A 125 7.89 16.10 -14.64
CA GLN A 125 6.60 15.64 -15.14
C GLN A 125 6.68 14.19 -15.65
N VAL A 126 5.80 13.35 -15.14
CA VAL A 126 5.64 11.96 -15.58
C VAL A 126 4.89 11.95 -16.92
N PRO A 127 5.48 11.40 -18.00
CA PRO A 127 4.81 11.32 -19.29
C PRO A 127 3.55 10.46 -19.22
N ARG A 128 2.50 10.88 -19.92
CA ARG A 128 1.29 10.07 -20.05
C ARG A 128 1.60 8.85 -20.91
N GLY A 129 1.31 7.67 -20.39
CA GLY A 129 1.51 6.40 -21.11
C GLY A 129 2.83 5.69 -20.81
N THR A 130 3.66 6.21 -19.91
CA THR A 130 4.78 5.43 -19.37
C THR A 130 4.19 4.26 -18.58
N VAL A 131 4.30 3.05 -19.15
CA VAL A 131 4.14 1.81 -18.41
C VAL A 131 5.25 1.80 -17.39
N VAL A 132 4.89 2.04 -16.14
CA VAL A 132 5.74 1.71 -15.01
C VAL A 132 5.84 0.19 -15.03
N LEU A 133 6.97 -0.34 -15.51
CA LEU A 133 7.17 -1.78 -15.68
C LEU A 133 6.94 -2.47 -14.33
N ARG A 134 6.04 -3.46 -14.35
CA ARG A 134 5.70 -4.32 -13.22
C ARG A 134 6.83 -5.30 -12.93
#